data_AF-A0A8G1EDF6-F1
#
_entry.id   AF-A0A8G1EDF6-F1
#
_cell.length_a   1.000
_cell.length_b   1.000
_cell.length_c   1.000
_cell.angle_alpha   90.00
_cell.angle_beta   90.00
_cell.angle_gamma   90.00
#
_symmetry.space_group_name_H-M   'P 1'
#
loop_
_entity.id
_entity.type
_entity.pdbx_description
1 polymer ?
#
loop_
_entity_poly.entity_id
_entity_poly.type
_entity_poly.pdbx_seq_one_letter_code
_entity_poly.pdbx_strand_id
1 'polypeptide(L)'
;MPKTPILQFGTSRFLQAHADLFLSEGRASQGPVTVVQSSGDAGRSSRLAALAGPQGFAVRIQGLERGQPVTREQRVTSVVRALNSATDWTEICRIGAEEARIILSNTSEKGFVPQPADAAPAFDQAMSYPAKLTHLLLARFRAGGAPVQVMPTELVARNGEVLRDRVMELSRPLDMAFADWVAGQVIFANSLVDRIVSAPLEPAGALAEPYALWAIEARPGLIAPVLHPAVQIVDDLGPIERRKLYILNLGHTWMVARWAGRSDISLVREVMADPAWRSELAALYRDEVLPVFAAAEDGTAAAYVDQTMDRFANPYLDHRLSDIAQNHAEKLQRRVAAFLAWAETLGLAGRQPRLAALLA
;
A
#
# COMPACT_ATOMS: atom_id res chain seq x y z
N MET A 1 25.88 15.85 -3.14
CA MET A 1 24.57 15.34 -3.63
C MET A 1 23.45 16.20 -3.06
N PRO A 2 22.31 16.36 -3.73
CA PRO A 2 21.18 17.13 -3.20
C PRO A 2 20.67 16.50 -1.90
N LYS A 3 20.21 17.33 -0.94
CA LYS A 3 19.58 16.85 0.28
C LYS A 3 18.26 16.12 -0.04
N THR A 4 18.01 14.99 0.60
CA THR A 4 16.81 14.18 0.38
C THR A 4 15.93 14.13 1.64
N PRO A 5 14.85 14.92 1.69
CA PRO A 5 13.96 14.96 2.86
C PRO A 5 13.09 13.72 3.02
N ILE A 6 13.12 12.80 2.04
CA ILE A 6 12.43 11.52 2.09
C ILE A 6 13.46 10.39 2.01
N LEU A 7 13.48 9.53 3.03
CA LEU A 7 14.27 8.31 3.08
C LEU A 7 13.34 7.10 2.95
N GLN A 8 13.42 6.38 1.83
CA GLN A 8 12.52 5.29 1.51
C GLN A 8 13.20 3.93 1.71
N PHE A 9 12.65 3.07 2.55
CA PHE A 9 13.07 1.68 2.68
C PHE A 9 12.20 0.76 1.82
N GLY A 10 12.82 0.16 0.81
CA GLY A 10 12.15 -0.70 -0.16
C GLY A 10 12.30 -0.18 -1.59
N THR A 11 12.58 -1.10 -2.50
CA THR A 11 12.81 -0.84 -3.93
C THR A 11 11.76 -1.53 -4.82
N SER A 12 10.60 -1.85 -4.22
CA SER A 12 9.57 -2.64 -4.87
C SER A 12 8.97 -1.90 -6.05
N ARG A 13 8.47 -2.67 -7.02
CA ARG A 13 7.71 -2.15 -8.16
C ARG A 13 6.48 -1.35 -7.71
N PHE A 14 5.92 -1.71 -6.57
CA PHE A 14 4.80 -1.00 -5.97
C PHE A 14 5.17 0.45 -5.65
N LEU A 15 6.25 0.68 -4.88
CA LEU A 15 6.70 2.04 -4.55
C LEU A 15 7.06 2.84 -5.80
N GLN A 16 7.73 2.19 -6.77
CA GLN A 16 8.08 2.79 -8.06
C GLN A 16 6.85 3.34 -8.81
N ALA A 17 5.75 2.58 -8.85
CA ALA A 17 4.50 2.98 -9.50
C ALA A 17 3.48 3.63 -8.54
N HIS A 18 3.90 4.03 -7.34
CA HIS A 18 2.99 4.60 -6.33
C HIS A 18 3.63 5.81 -5.69
N ALA A 19 4.29 5.68 -4.55
CA ALA A 19 4.88 6.79 -3.82
C ALA A 19 5.91 7.56 -4.68
N ASP A 20 6.85 6.86 -5.32
CA ASP A 20 7.90 7.49 -6.13
C ASP A 20 7.29 8.28 -7.31
N LEU A 21 6.28 7.69 -7.97
CA LEU A 21 5.55 8.30 -9.07
C LEU A 21 4.78 9.55 -8.60
N PHE A 22 4.01 9.45 -7.52
CA PHE A 22 3.23 10.59 -7.02
C PHE A 22 4.12 11.73 -6.56
N LEU A 23 5.29 11.43 -6.00
CA LEU A 23 6.30 12.41 -5.64
C LEU A 23 6.92 13.11 -6.86
N SER A 24 6.89 12.47 -8.04
CA SER A 24 7.34 13.05 -9.31
C SER A 24 6.26 13.87 -10.01
N GLU A 25 5.00 13.40 -9.97
CA GLU A 25 3.86 14.05 -10.65
C GLU A 25 3.24 15.18 -9.82
N GLY A 26 3.26 15.04 -8.50
CA GLY A 26 2.52 15.90 -7.59
C GLY A 26 3.20 17.26 -7.35
N ARG A 27 2.38 18.22 -6.92
CA ARG A 27 2.84 19.57 -6.55
C ARG A 27 3.23 19.59 -5.08
N ALA A 28 4.02 20.60 -4.68
CA ALA A 28 4.41 20.79 -3.28
C ALA A 28 4.97 19.50 -2.62
N SER A 29 5.72 18.71 -3.39
CA SER A 29 6.44 17.54 -2.88
C SER A 29 7.43 17.98 -1.80
N GLN A 30 7.59 17.17 -0.76
CA GLN A 30 8.57 17.47 0.30
C GLN A 30 10.00 17.50 -0.23
N GLY A 31 10.28 16.86 -1.38
CA GLY A 31 11.56 16.93 -2.07
C GLY A 31 11.99 15.57 -2.62
N PRO A 32 13.26 15.46 -3.06
CA PRO A 32 13.76 14.24 -3.66
C PRO A 32 13.97 13.11 -2.63
N VAL A 33 14.02 11.88 -3.14
CA VAL A 33 14.04 10.64 -2.37
C VAL A 33 15.43 9.99 -2.42
N THR A 34 15.92 9.57 -1.25
CA THR A 34 16.92 8.49 -1.16
C THR A 34 16.20 7.18 -0.97
N VAL A 35 16.37 6.24 -1.90
CA VAL A 35 15.87 4.86 -1.74
C VAL A 35 16.94 3.97 -1.12
N VAL A 36 16.51 3.10 -0.22
CA VAL A 36 17.34 2.12 0.49
C VAL A 36 16.86 0.72 0.15
N GLN A 37 17.74 -0.06 -0.48
CA GLN A 37 17.56 -1.51 -0.57
C GLN A 37 17.89 -2.13 0.79
N SER A 38 16.85 -2.62 1.48
CA SER A 38 16.98 -3.25 2.79
C SER A 38 17.16 -4.78 2.74
N SER A 39 16.90 -5.40 1.59
CA SER A 39 17.10 -6.83 1.35
C SER A 39 18.54 -7.09 0.88
N GLY A 40 19.25 -8.01 1.54
CA GLY A 40 20.67 -8.35 1.26
C GLY A 40 20.96 -9.05 -0.08
N ASP A 41 20.05 -9.00 -1.05
CA ASP A 41 20.23 -9.59 -2.38
C ASP A 41 21.17 -8.73 -3.25
N ALA A 42 22.43 -9.13 -3.30
CA ALA A 42 23.49 -8.45 -4.04
C ALA A 42 23.31 -8.48 -5.57
N GLY A 43 22.41 -9.33 -6.10
CA GLY A 43 22.12 -9.43 -7.54
C GLY A 43 21.36 -8.24 -8.13
N ARG A 44 21.04 -7.22 -7.32
CA ARG A 44 20.20 -6.07 -7.69
C ARG A 44 20.94 -4.72 -7.74
N SER A 45 22.26 -4.71 -7.65
CA SER A 45 23.05 -3.47 -7.64
C SER A 45 22.84 -2.60 -8.90
N SER A 46 22.76 -3.23 -10.08
CA SER A 46 22.47 -2.54 -11.35
C SER A 46 21.06 -1.92 -11.37
N ARG A 47 20.06 -2.64 -10.88
CA ARG A 47 18.68 -2.15 -10.71
C ARG A 47 18.59 -1.02 -9.69
N LEU A 48 19.32 -1.12 -8.59
CA LEU A 48 19.37 -0.09 -7.56
C LEU A 48 19.94 1.22 -8.12
N ALA A 49 21.05 1.14 -8.88
CA ALA A 49 21.62 2.29 -9.55
C ALA A 49 20.66 2.92 -10.58
N ALA A 50 19.91 2.09 -11.31
CA ALA A 50 18.93 2.57 -12.29
C ALA A 50 17.78 3.39 -11.67
N LEU A 51 17.40 3.13 -10.39
CA LEU A 51 16.37 3.90 -9.70
C LEU A 51 16.75 5.36 -9.50
N ALA A 52 18.04 5.66 -9.34
CA ALA A 52 18.57 7.01 -9.16
C ALA A 52 19.29 7.55 -10.42
N GLY A 53 19.01 6.96 -11.58
CA GLY A 53 19.57 7.42 -12.85
C GLY A 53 19.12 8.86 -13.18
N PRO A 54 19.96 9.69 -13.82
CA PRO A 54 19.66 11.11 -14.07
C PRO A 54 18.41 11.32 -14.96
N GLN A 55 18.05 10.33 -15.77
CA GLN A 55 16.85 10.36 -16.60
C GLN A 55 15.60 9.85 -15.87
N GLY A 56 15.74 9.37 -14.63
CA GLY A 56 14.69 8.66 -13.90
C GLY A 56 14.43 7.23 -14.41
N PHE A 57 13.23 6.71 -14.14
CA PHE A 57 12.73 5.44 -14.67
C PHE A 57 11.27 5.55 -15.13
N ALA A 58 10.77 4.56 -15.88
CA ALA A 58 9.44 4.62 -16.48
C ALA A 58 8.38 3.92 -15.62
N VAL A 59 7.18 4.48 -15.58
CA VAL A 59 5.98 3.77 -15.14
C VAL A 59 4.97 3.83 -16.27
N ARG A 60 4.55 2.66 -16.76
CA ARG A 60 3.52 2.52 -17.79
C ARG A 60 2.19 2.23 -17.11
N ILE A 61 1.24 3.14 -17.31
CA ILE A 61 -0.10 3.07 -16.76
C ILE A 61 -1.04 2.59 -17.86
N GLN A 62 -1.63 1.41 -17.68
CA GLN A 62 -2.50 0.79 -18.69
C GLN A 62 -3.74 0.18 -18.05
N GLY A 63 -4.91 0.47 -18.61
CA GLY A 63 -6.18 -0.05 -18.12
C GLY A 63 -7.38 0.65 -18.69
N LEU A 64 -8.45 0.70 -17.89
CA LEU A 64 -9.67 1.40 -18.21
C LEU A 64 -9.87 2.57 -17.25
N GLU A 65 -10.32 3.71 -17.77
CA GLU A 65 -10.87 4.82 -17.00
C GLU A 65 -12.21 5.21 -17.63
N ARG A 66 -13.31 5.11 -16.87
CA ARG A 66 -14.68 5.37 -17.36
C ARG A 66 -15.03 4.51 -18.57
N GLY A 67 -14.65 3.24 -18.52
CA GLY A 67 -14.83 2.26 -19.60
C GLY A 67 -13.97 2.48 -20.85
N GLN A 68 -13.10 3.49 -20.87
CA GLN A 68 -12.24 3.77 -22.02
C GLN A 68 -10.80 3.26 -21.77
N PRO A 69 -10.17 2.58 -22.75
CA PRO A 69 -8.77 2.21 -22.67
C PRO A 69 -7.87 3.43 -22.50
N VAL A 70 -7.00 3.38 -21.50
CA VAL A 70 -5.95 4.37 -21.28
C VAL A 70 -4.59 3.69 -21.30
N THR A 71 -3.63 4.34 -21.95
CA THR A 71 -2.22 3.99 -21.90
C THR A 71 -1.43 5.29 -21.80
N ARG A 72 -0.64 5.44 -20.74
CA ARG A 72 0.29 6.56 -20.57
C ARG A 72 1.60 6.06 -19.97
N GLU A 73 2.71 6.64 -20.39
CA GLU A 73 4.01 6.41 -19.77
C GLU A 73 4.43 7.69 -19.05
N GLN A 74 4.81 7.56 -17.79
CA GLN A 74 5.33 8.66 -16.99
C GLN A 74 6.77 8.36 -16.57
N ARG A 75 7.59 9.40 -16.55
CA ARG A 75 8.95 9.34 -16.00
C ARG A 75 8.94 9.71 -14.52
N VAL A 76 9.55 8.85 -13.71
CA VAL A 76 9.75 9.03 -12.28
C VAL A 76 11.13 9.62 -12.06
N THR A 77 11.19 10.84 -11.53
CA THR A 77 12.42 11.63 -11.32
C THR A 77 12.59 12.06 -9.86
N SER A 78 11.69 11.65 -8.98
CA SER A 78 11.74 11.95 -7.54
C SER A 78 12.91 11.26 -6.84
N VAL A 79 13.34 10.09 -7.31
CA VAL A 79 14.46 9.32 -6.74
C VAL A 79 15.79 9.81 -7.29
N VAL A 80 16.66 10.33 -6.42
CA VAL A 80 17.95 10.93 -6.82
C VAL A 80 19.17 10.24 -6.19
N ARG A 81 18.93 9.33 -5.25
CA ARG A 81 19.99 8.56 -4.57
C ARG A 81 19.48 7.17 -4.25
N ALA A 82 20.34 6.18 -4.37
CA ALA A 82 20.04 4.80 -4.08
C ALA A 82 21.18 4.19 -3.25
N LEU A 83 20.84 3.60 -2.10
CA LEU A 83 21.78 3.05 -1.12
C LEU A 83 21.39 1.61 -0.76
N ASN A 84 22.35 0.84 -0.26
CA ASN A 84 22.15 -0.50 0.27
C ASN A 84 22.42 -0.53 1.77
N SER A 85 21.48 -1.01 2.58
CA SER A 85 21.65 -1.05 4.04
C SER A 85 22.83 -1.91 4.49
N ALA A 86 23.26 -2.87 3.68
CA ALA A 86 24.40 -3.73 3.99
C ALA A 86 25.76 -3.01 3.86
N THR A 87 25.87 -2.00 2.98
CA THR A 87 27.16 -1.33 2.67
C THR A 87 27.18 0.14 3.07
N ASP A 88 26.02 0.81 3.08
CA ASP A 88 25.93 2.26 3.17
C ASP A 88 25.28 2.73 4.48
N TRP A 89 25.23 1.88 5.51
CA TRP A 89 24.51 2.16 6.76
C TRP A 89 24.93 3.48 7.42
N THR A 90 26.22 3.82 7.40
CA THR A 90 26.72 5.09 7.92
C THR A 90 26.09 6.29 7.21
N GLU A 91 26.00 6.26 5.88
CA GLU A 91 25.39 7.34 5.09
C GLU A 91 23.87 7.35 5.25
N ILE A 92 23.23 6.18 5.37
CA ILE A 92 21.79 6.07 5.68
C ILE A 92 21.48 6.72 7.03
N CYS A 93 22.29 6.46 8.06
CA CYS A 93 22.17 7.10 9.37
C CYS A 93 22.37 8.62 9.29
N ARG A 94 23.35 9.10 8.53
CA ARG A 94 23.58 10.53 8.33
C ARG A 94 22.37 11.21 7.67
N ILE A 95 21.86 10.66 6.57
CA ILE A 95 20.64 11.17 5.90
C ILE A 95 19.45 11.13 6.86
N GLY A 96 19.27 10.01 7.56
CA GLY A 96 18.19 9.84 8.53
C GLY A 96 18.26 10.84 9.68
N ALA A 97 19.46 11.25 10.11
CA ALA A 97 19.65 12.22 11.19
C ALA A 97 19.54 13.69 10.71
N GLU A 98 20.08 14.02 9.54
CA GLU A 98 20.33 15.40 9.12
C GLU A 98 19.41 15.91 8.00
N GLU A 99 18.85 15.01 7.18
CA GLU A 99 18.11 15.38 5.97
C GLU A 99 16.65 14.94 6.03
N ALA A 100 16.38 13.71 6.47
CA ALA A 100 15.06 13.11 6.42
C ALA A 100 14.07 13.85 7.33
N ARG A 101 12.92 14.20 6.73
CA ARG A 101 11.70 14.64 7.41
C ARG A 101 10.64 13.54 7.38
N ILE A 102 10.64 12.74 6.33
CA ILE A 102 9.78 11.56 6.14
C ILE A 102 10.66 10.32 5.94
N ILE A 103 10.36 9.26 6.68
CA ILE A 103 10.87 7.91 6.46
C ILE A 103 9.71 7.06 5.94
N LEU A 104 9.79 6.63 4.68
CA LEU A 104 8.75 5.84 4.00
C LEU A 104 9.19 4.38 3.95
N SER A 105 8.26 3.42 4.08
CA SER A 105 8.62 2.00 3.93
C SER A 105 7.62 1.15 3.15
N ASN A 106 8.17 0.20 2.40
CA ASN A 106 7.47 -0.99 1.95
C ASN A 106 8.46 -2.16 1.89
N THR A 107 8.57 -2.87 3.01
CA THR A 107 9.49 -4.01 3.18
C THR A 107 8.79 -5.37 3.10
N SER A 108 7.53 -5.39 2.68
CA SER A 108 6.57 -6.50 2.80
C SER A 108 6.32 -6.92 4.25
N GLU A 109 5.29 -7.73 4.45
CA GLU A 109 4.93 -8.33 5.74
C GLU A 109 6.08 -9.18 6.29
N LYS A 110 6.86 -9.81 5.41
CA LYS A 110 8.07 -10.56 5.80
C LYS A 110 9.12 -9.67 6.44
N GLY A 111 9.23 -8.41 6.00
CA GLY A 111 10.16 -7.44 6.58
C GLY A 111 9.79 -7.04 8.01
N PHE A 112 8.53 -7.19 8.41
CA PHE A 112 8.03 -6.89 9.76
C PHE A 112 8.19 -8.06 10.73
N VAL A 113 8.43 -9.28 10.22
CA VAL A 113 8.58 -10.47 11.07
C VAL A 113 9.83 -10.30 11.94
N PRO A 114 9.70 -10.36 13.29
CA PRO A 114 10.82 -10.29 14.21
C PRO A 114 11.92 -11.28 13.85
N GLN A 115 13.17 -10.84 13.93
CA GLN A 115 14.35 -11.67 13.70
C GLN A 115 15.15 -11.83 15.00
N PRO A 116 15.90 -12.93 15.18
CA PRO A 116 16.78 -13.09 16.33
C PRO A 116 17.79 -11.95 16.48
N ALA A 117 18.24 -11.38 15.36
CA ALA A 117 19.18 -10.26 15.32
C ALA A 117 18.59 -8.94 15.86
N ASP A 118 17.27 -8.82 16.00
CA ASP A 118 16.60 -7.59 16.45
C ASP A 118 17.04 -7.15 17.85
N ALA A 119 17.45 -8.09 18.70
CA ALA A 119 17.91 -7.82 20.07
C ALA A 119 19.38 -7.33 20.13
N ALA A 120 20.08 -7.27 19.00
CA ALA A 120 21.48 -6.86 18.99
C ALA A 120 21.63 -5.37 19.34
N PRO A 121 22.64 -4.99 20.15
CA PRO A 121 22.86 -3.60 20.59
C PRO A 121 23.38 -2.69 19.47
N ALA A 122 23.81 -3.26 18.35
CA ALA A 122 24.27 -2.55 17.17
C ALA A 122 23.54 -3.09 15.93
N PHE A 123 23.47 -2.26 14.89
CA PHE A 123 22.85 -2.63 13.61
C PHE A 123 23.41 -3.95 13.06
N ASP A 124 22.50 -4.79 12.58
CA ASP A 124 22.80 -6.02 11.85
C ASP A 124 21.89 -6.10 10.61
N GLN A 125 22.47 -6.50 9.47
CA GLN A 125 21.74 -6.62 8.21
C GLN A 125 20.61 -7.67 8.26
N ALA A 126 20.71 -8.68 9.13
CA ALA A 126 19.72 -9.72 9.36
C ALA A 126 18.52 -9.26 10.19
N MET A 127 18.54 -8.03 10.73
CA MET A 127 17.42 -7.45 11.45
C MET A 127 16.16 -7.33 10.59
N SER A 128 15.02 -7.44 11.26
CA SER A 128 13.73 -7.01 10.74
C SER A 128 13.76 -5.50 10.43
N TYR A 129 12.84 -5.03 9.58
CA TYR A 129 12.73 -3.61 9.29
C TYR A 129 12.43 -2.76 10.54
N PRO A 130 11.51 -3.13 11.45
CA PRO A 130 11.31 -2.41 12.70
C PRO A 130 12.61 -2.23 13.53
N ALA A 131 13.47 -3.24 13.59
CA ALA A 131 14.76 -3.13 14.27
C ALA A 131 15.75 -2.22 13.53
N LYS A 132 15.84 -2.32 12.19
CA LYS A 132 16.62 -1.37 11.38
C LYS A 132 16.18 0.07 11.58
N LEU A 133 14.86 0.31 11.58
CA LEU A 133 14.28 1.63 11.85
C LEU A 133 14.62 2.11 13.27
N THR A 134 14.57 1.22 14.27
CA THR A 134 14.94 1.55 15.65
C THR A 134 16.39 2.05 15.73
N HIS A 135 17.34 1.37 15.10
CA HIS A 135 18.74 1.80 15.05
C HIS A 135 18.95 3.10 14.27
N LEU A 136 18.18 3.33 13.20
CA LEU A 136 18.19 4.61 12.47
C LEU A 136 17.71 5.76 13.36
N LEU A 137 16.60 5.56 14.08
CA LEU A 137 16.04 6.55 15.00
C LEU A 137 16.98 6.79 16.19
N LEU A 138 17.67 5.77 16.68
CA LEU A 138 18.69 5.90 17.73
C LEU A 138 19.86 6.78 17.26
N ALA A 139 20.32 6.60 16.01
CA ALA A 139 21.36 7.44 15.42
C ALA A 139 20.90 8.91 15.33
N ARG A 140 19.64 9.15 14.90
CA ARG A 140 19.04 10.49 14.87
C ARG A 140 18.94 11.11 16.26
N PHE A 141 18.47 10.36 17.26
CA PHE A 141 18.36 10.81 18.64
C PHE A 141 19.73 11.24 19.20
N ARG A 142 20.76 10.41 19.02
CA ARG A 142 22.14 10.72 19.45
C ARG A 142 22.74 11.94 18.77
N ALA A 143 22.30 12.25 17.56
CA ALA A 143 22.68 13.45 16.83
C ALA A 143 21.88 14.71 17.24
N GLY A 144 20.93 14.60 18.17
CA GLY A 144 20.02 15.70 18.54
C GLY A 144 19.07 16.09 17.41
N GLY A 145 18.71 15.13 16.55
CA GLY A 145 17.88 15.38 15.38
C GLY A 145 16.46 15.86 15.72
N ALA A 146 15.89 16.66 14.82
CA ALA A 146 14.53 17.18 14.94
C ALA A 146 13.47 16.05 14.90
N PRO A 147 12.19 16.32 15.20
CA PRO A 147 11.10 15.37 14.96
C PRO A 147 11.10 14.79 13.54
N VAL A 148 10.61 13.56 13.39
CA VAL A 148 10.54 12.87 12.10
C VAL A 148 9.22 12.12 11.95
N GLN A 149 8.73 12.01 10.71
CA GLN A 149 7.53 11.26 10.38
C GLN A 149 7.90 9.93 9.73
N VAL A 150 7.32 8.84 10.21
CA VAL A 150 7.43 7.48 9.65
C VAL A 150 6.11 7.13 8.98
N MET A 151 6.18 6.71 7.72
CA MET A 151 5.03 6.38 6.88
C MET A 151 5.20 4.96 6.32
N PRO A 152 4.75 3.92 7.04
CA PRO A 152 4.66 2.59 6.47
C PRO A 152 3.56 2.51 5.41
N THR A 153 3.83 1.74 4.36
CA THR A 153 2.87 1.40 3.29
C THR A 153 2.71 -0.11 3.12
N GLU A 154 3.21 -0.88 4.08
CA GLU A 154 2.96 -2.32 4.16
C GLU A 154 1.46 -2.61 4.31
N LEU A 155 1.02 -3.76 3.79
CA LEU A 155 -0.38 -4.22 3.83
C LEU A 155 -0.72 -4.81 5.21
N VAL A 156 -0.43 -4.05 6.26
CA VAL A 156 -0.72 -4.36 7.66
C VAL A 156 -1.79 -3.39 8.14
N ALA A 157 -2.86 -3.90 8.76
CA ALA A 157 -3.87 -3.05 9.36
C ALA A 157 -3.24 -2.19 10.47
N ARG A 158 -3.58 -0.90 10.53
CA ARG A 158 -2.95 0.05 11.47
C ARG A 158 -1.41 0.00 11.41
N ASN A 159 -0.85 -0.07 10.18
CA ASN A 159 0.59 -0.25 9.95
C ASN A 159 1.49 0.73 10.72
N GLY A 160 1.08 1.99 10.88
CA GLY A 160 1.77 2.98 11.69
C GLY A 160 1.84 2.59 13.16
N GLU A 161 0.72 2.18 13.75
CA GLU A 161 0.66 1.78 15.17
C GLU A 161 1.41 0.48 15.43
N VAL A 162 1.26 -0.51 14.54
CA VAL A 162 1.99 -1.78 14.64
C VAL A 162 3.51 -1.53 14.59
N LEU A 163 3.96 -0.66 13.68
CA LEU A 163 5.37 -0.31 13.57
C LEU A 163 5.85 0.47 14.81
N ARG A 164 5.06 1.44 15.28
CA ARG A 164 5.35 2.20 16.51
C ARG A 164 5.56 1.27 17.69
N ASP A 165 4.62 0.36 17.93
CA ASP A 165 4.63 -0.51 19.10
C ASP A 165 5.87 -1.42 19.09
N ARG A 166 6.23 -1.95 17.91
CA ARG A 166 7.45 -2.75 17.75
C ARG A 166 8.73 -1.93 17.94
N VAL A 167 8.80 -0.72 17.41
CA VAL A 167 9.95 0.19 17.63
C VAL A 167 10.07 0.56 19.11
N MET A 168 8.95 0.84 19.78
CA MET A 168 8.94 1.15 21.22
C MET A 168 9.44 -0.02 22.07
N GLU A 169 9.03 -1.25 21.75
CA GLU A 169 9.52 -2.46 22.41
C GLU A 169 11.05 -2.59 22.29
N LEU A 170 11.59 -2.34 21.09
CA LEU A 170 13.02 -2.42 20.80
C LEU A 170 13.83 -1.24 21.36
N SER A 171 13.19 -0.08 21.56
CA SER A 171 13.86 1.14 22.05
C SER A 171 14.16 1.08 23.55
N ARG A 172 13.23 0.52 24.35
CA ARG A 172 13.35 0.45 25.82
C ARG A 172 14.65 -0.20 26.33
N PRO A 173 15.09 -1.37 25.83
CA PRO A 173 16.33 -1.99 26.29
C PRO A 173 17.60 -1.26 25.82
N LEU A 174 17.50 -0.36 24.83
CA LEU A 174 18.64 0.39 24.31
C LEU A 174 18.91 1.65 25.16
N ASP A 175 17.88 2.45 25.40
CA ASP A 175 17.93 3.68 26.20
C ASP A 175 16.51 4.18 26.50
N MET A 176 16.20 4.43 27.79
CA MET A 176 14.89 4.95 28.20
C MET A 176 14.61 6.35 27.68
N ALA A 177 15.62 7.24 27.63
CA ALA A 177 15.46 8.59 27.09
C ALA A 177 15.18 8.56 25.58
N PHE A 178 15.79 7.60 24.87
CA PHE A 178 15.48 7.34 23.47
C PHE A 178 14.04 6.85 23.28
N ALA A 179 13.58 5.90 24.12
CA ALA A 179 12.21 5.43 24.05
C ALA A 179 11.18 6.56 24.28
N ASP A 180 11.43 7.44 25.25
CA ASP A 180 10.59 8.62 25.51
C ASP A 180 10.61 9.59 24.32
N TRP A 181 11.78 9.78 23.69
CA TRP A 181 11.89 10.58 22.47
C TRP A 181 11.11 9.98 21.30
N VAL A 182 11.16 8.65 21.09
CA VAL A 182 10.34 7.99 20.05
C VAL A 182 8.86 8.21 20.31
N ALA A 183 8.41 8.08 21.55
CA ALA A 183 7.01 8.28 21.92
C ALA A 183 6.53 9.73 21.70
N GLY A 184 7.41 10.72 21.93
CA GLY A 184 7.04 12.14 21.90
C GLY A 184 7.37 12.88 20.60
N GLN A 185 8.36 12.43 19.82
CA GLN A 185 8.95 13.19 18.70
C GLN A 185 8.87 12.47 17.35
N VAL A 186 8.41 11.21 17.32
CA VAL A 186 8.25 10.45 16.08
C VAL A 186 6.78 10.25 15.77
N ILE A 187 6.34 10.71 14.59
CA ILE A 187 4.96 10.52 14.12
C ILE A 187 4.91 9.24 13.30
N PHE A 188 4.15 8.25 13.73
CA PHE A 188 3.87 7.04 12.94
C PHE A 188 2.49 7.15 12.28
N ALA A 189 2.47 7.38 10.98
CA ALA A 189 1.23 7.56 10.22
C ALA A 189 0.64 6.21 9.82
N ASN A 190 -0.64 5.97 10.11
CA ASN A 190 -1.36 4.88 9.48
C ASN A 190 -1.68 5.27 8.03
N SER A 191 -1.52 4.33 7.11
CA SER A 191 -1.91 4.56 5.73
C SER A 191 -2.52 3.32 5.08
N LEU A 192 -3.42 3.57 4.13
CA LEU A 192 -3.92 2.56 3.21
C LEU A 192 -3.44 2.90 1.81
N VAL A 193 -2.79 1.93 1.19
CA VAL A 193 -2.36 2.03 -0.21
C VAL A 193 -3.09 1.01 -1.07
N ASP A 194 -3.43 1.39 -2.30
CA ASP A 194 -4.06 0.49 -3.26
C ASP A 194 -3.67 0.89 -4.69
N ARG A 195 -3.03 -0.02 -5.39
CA ARG A 195 -2.76 0.02 -6.83
C ARG A 195 -2.29 -1.36 -7.27
N ILE A 196 -2.88 -1.88 -8.33
CA ILE A 196 -2.38 -3.10 -8.97
C ILE A 196 -1.17 -2.76 -9.83
N VAL A 197 -0.08 -3.50 -9.60
CA VAL A 197 1.19 -3.38 -10.32
C VAL A 197 1.56 -4.76 -10.87
N SER A 198 1.54 -4.92 -12.19
CA SER A 198 1.57 -6.24 -12.84
C SER A 198 2.98 -6.73 -13.14
N ALA A 199 3.79 -5.93 -13.83
CA ALA A 199 5.08 -6.35 -14.37
C ALA A 199 6.20 -5.32 -14.11
N PRO A 200 7.47 -5.75 -13.94
CA PRO A 200 8.61 -4.84 -13.96
C PRO A 200 8.84 -4.24 -15.36
N LEU A 201 9.47 -3.07 -15.39
CA LEU A 201 10.26 -2.62 -16.54
C LEU A 201 11.74 -2.70 -16.17
N GLU A 202 12.56 -3.07 -17.14
CA GLU A 202 14.01 -3.13 -16.97
C GLU A 202 14.68 -1.85 -17.50
N PRO A 203 15.76 -1.37 -16.87
CA PRO A 203 16.37 -1.88 -15.63
C PRO A 203 15.62 -1.44 -14.34
N ALA A 204 14.72 -0.47 -14.44
CA ALA A 204 13.86 -0.01 -13.36
C ALA A 204 12.54 0.53 -13.93
N GLY A 205 11.46 0.40 -13.15
CA GLY A 205 10.11 0.79 -13.54
C GLY A 205 9.09 -0.34 -13.37
N ALA A 206 7.84 -0.02 -13.71
CA ALA A 206 6.75 -0.96 -13.59
C ALA A 206 5.58 -0.64 -14.53
N LEU A 207 4.78 -1.67 -14.81
CA LEU A 207 3.43 -1.55 -15.37
C LEU A 207 2.42 -1.53 -14.23
N ALA A 208 1.49 -0.58 -14.26
CA ALA A 208 0.46 -0.43 -13.25
C ALA A 208 -0.90 -0.07 -13.85
N GLU A 209 -1.96 -0.36 -13.12
CA GLU A 209 -3.31 0.08 -13.50
C GLU A 209 -3.49 1.60 -13.30
N PRO A 210 -4.53 2.22 -13.88
CA PRO A 210 -4.79 3.64 -13.73
C PRO A 210 -5.28 4.04 -12.33
N TYR A 211 -6.13 3.21 -11.71
CA TYR A 211 -6.58 3.44 -10.35
C TYR A 211 -5.40 3.38 -9.38
N ALA A 212 -5.30 4.38 -8.50
CA ALA A 212 -4.34 4.37 -7.43
C ALA A 212 -4.83 5.18 -6.24
N LEU A 213 -4.41 4.78 -5.04
CA LEU A 213 -4.78 5.42 -3.79
C LEU A 213 -3.65 5.35 -2.76
N TRP A 214 -3.41 6.47 -2.09
CA TRP A 214 -2.66 6.59 -0.85
C TRP A 214 -3.48 7.42 0.14
N ALA A 215 -4.24 6.76 1.00
CA ALA A 215 -4.94 7.41 2.10
C ALA A 215 -4.06 7.40 3.35
N ILE A 216 -3.92 8.53 4.00
CA ILE A 216 -3.09 8.71 5.19
C ILE A 216 -4.00 9.27 6.29
N GLU A 217 -4.03 8.59 7.43
CA GLU A 217 -4.80 9.04 8.60
C GLU A 217 -4.17 10.32 9.18
N ALA A 218 -4.99 11.36 9.37
CA ALA A 218 -4.56 12.64 9.92
C ALA A 218 -4.04 12.48 11.35
N ARG A 219 -2.92 13.13 11.65
CA ARG A 219 -2.31 13.20 12.99
C ARG A 219 -1.81 14.63 13.24
N PRO A 220 -1.81 15.12 14.50
CA PRO A 220 -1.18 16.39 14.82
C PRO A 220 0.28 16.44 14.35
N GLY A 221 0.66 17.53 13.67
CA GLY A 221 2.01 17.71 13.13
C GLY A 221 2.35 16.91 11.88
N LEU A 222 1.41 16.10 11.36
CA LEU A 222 1.61 15.34 10.13
C LEU A 222 1.80 16.29 8.94
N ILE A 223 2.81 15.99 8.12
CA ILE A 223 3.05 16.66 6.85
C ILE A 223 2.68 15.73 5.69
N ALA A 224 1.95 16.27 4.70
CA ALA A 224 1.66 15.52 3.49
C ALA A 224 2.94 15.32 2.67
N PRO A 225 3.22 14.10 2.16
CA PRO A 225 4.42 13.83 1.36
C PRO A 225 4.41 14.62 0.04
N VAL A 226 3.22 14.81 -0.53
CA VAL A 226 2.99 15.54 -1.79
C VAL A 226 1.51 15.90 -1.93
N LEU A 227 1.19 16.96 -2.68
CA LEU A 227 -0.16 17.23 -3.16
C LEU A 227 -0.39 16.53 -4.50
N HIS A 228 -1.15 15.44 -4.48
CA HIS A 228 -1.43 14.62 -5.66
C HIS A 228 -2.87 14.05 -5.59
N PRO A 229 -3.63 13.93 -6.71
CA PRO A 229 -5.02 13.46 -6.67
C PRO A 229 -5.23 12.07 -6.07
N ALA A 230 -4.22 11.20 -6.15
CA ALA A 230 -4.26 9.88 -5.52
C ALA A 230 -3.85 9.87 -4.03
N VAL A 231 -3.36 10.99 -3.49
CA VAL A 231 -2.91 11.10 -2.09
C VAL A 231 -3.94 11.91 -1.31
N GLN A 232 -4.57 11.29 -0.31
CA GLN A 232 -5.56 11.94 0.54
C GLN A 232 -5.15 11.84 2.02
N ILE A 233 -5.24 12.97 2.73
CA ILE A 233 -5.21 12.99 4.19
C ILE A 233 -6.66 12.91 4.66
N VAL A 234 -6.97 11.94 5.51
CA VAL A 234 -8.34 11.66 5.97
C VAL A 234 -8.37 11.50 7.47
N ASP A 235 -9.49 11.84 8.11
CA ASP A 235 -9.63 11.71 9.56
C ASP A 235 -9.72 10.24 10.01
N ASP A 236 -10.30 9.37 9.17
CA ASP A 236 -10.46 7.95 9.42
C ASP A 236 -10.26 7.14 8.13
N LEU A 237 -9.48 6.06 8.22
CA LEU A 237 -9.27 5.10 7.12
C LEU A 237 -10.41 4.09 6.99
N GLY A 238 -11.22 3.90 8.05
CA GLY A 238 -12.29 2.91 8.13
C GLY A 238 -13.26 2.92 6.95
N PRO A 239 -13.79 4.07 6.49
CA PRO A 239 -14.68 4.12 5.32
C PRO A 239 -14.00 3.61 4.04
N ILE A 240 -12.73 3.94 3.83
CA ILE A 240 -11.96 3.52 2.65
C ILE A 240 -11.68 2.02 2.71
N GLU A 241 -11.25 1.52 3.87
CA GLU A 241 -11.06 0.09 4.13
C GLU A 241 -12.33 -0.71 3.87
N ARG A 242 -13.47 -0.19 4.33
CA ARG A 242 -14.78 -0.79 4.16
C ARG A 242 -15.20 -0.86 2.70
N ARG A 243 -15.03 0.22 1.93
CA ARG A 243 -15.26 0.21 0.47
C ARG A 243 -14.40 -0.84 -0.22
N LYS A 244 -13.09 -0.88 0.04
CA LYS A 244 -12.20 -1.91 -0.52
C LYS A 244 -12.62 -3.32 -0.13
N LEU A 245 -13.04 -3.53 1.12
CA LEU A 245 -13.43 -4.85 1.63
C LEU A 245 -14.75 -5.35 1.02
N TYR A 246 -15.78 -4.50 0.98
CA TYR A 246 -17.14 -4.90 0.63
C TYR A 246 -17.56 -4.55 -0.80
N ILE A 247 -16.70 -3.89 -1.58
CA ILE A 247 -16.89 -3.69 -3.01
C ILE A 247 -15.83 -4.51 -3.76
N LEU A 248 -14.57 -4.08 -3.76
CA LEU A 248 -13.50 -4.75 -4.51
C LEU A 248 -13.27 -6.22 -4.07
N ASN A 249 -13.04 -6.45 -2.78
CA ASN A 249 -12.70 -7.78 -2.27
C ASN A 249 -13.92 -8.73 -2.27
N LEU A 250 -15.11 -8.22 -1.95
CA LEU A 250 -16.36 -8.97 -2.00
C LEU A 250 -16.70 -9.36 -3.45
N GLY A 251 -16.55 -8.45 -4.42
CA GLY A 251 -16.78 -8.76 -5.84
C GLY A 251 -15.89 -9.90 -6.34
N HIS A 252 -14.60 -9.88 -6.00
CA HIS A 252 -13.70 -11.00 -6.27
C HIS A 252 -14.17 -12.32 -5.63
N THR A 253 -14.64 -12.28 -4.38
CA THR A 253 -15.16 -13.46 -3.70
C THR A 253 -16.42 -13.99 -4.38
N TRP A 254 -17.35 -13.12 -4.78
CA TRP A 254 -18.53 -13.50 -5.54
C TRP A 254 -18.14 -14.17 -6.88
N MET A 255 -17.19 -13.60 -7.61
CA MET A 255 -16.71 -14.17 -8.88
C MET A 255 -16.13 -15.57 -8.69
N VAL A 256 -15.31 -15.79 -7.67
CA VAL A 256 -14.73 -17.11 -7.39
C VAL A 256 -15.81 -18.13 -7.03
N ALA A 257 -16.79 -17.76 -6.21
CA ALA A 257 -17.88 -18.64 -5.84
C ALA A 257 -18.69 -19.10 -7.07
N ARG A 258 -18.99 -18.17 -7.99
CA ARG A 258 -19.67 -18.48 -9.25
C ARG A 258 -18.79 -19.25 -10.23
N TRP A 259 -17.48 -19.00 -10.22
CA TRP A 259 -16.50 -19.69 -11.07
C TRP A 259 -16.40 -21.17 -10.73
N ALA A 260 -16.44 -21.53 -9.44
CA ALA A 260 -16.54 -22.91 -8.99
C ALA A 260 -15.55 -23.88 -9.67
N GLY A 261 -14.35 -23.40 -10.04
CA GLY A 261 -13.31 -24.22 -10.68
C GLY A 261 -13.51 -24.52 -12.17
N ARG A 262 -14.40 -23.79 -12.85
CA ARG A 262 -14.64 -23.90 -14.30
C ARG A 262 -13.34 -23.75 -15.11
N SER A 263 -13.10 -24.66 -16.06
CA SER A 263 -11.87 -24.66 -16.87
C SER A 263 -11.91 -23.70 -18.07
N ASP A 264 -13.09 -23.23 -18.47
CA ASP A 264 -13.29 -22.34 -19.61
C ASP A 264 -13.01 -20.86 -19.31
N ILE A 265 -12.87 -20.50 -18.03
CA ILE A 265 -12.59 -19.15 -17.55
C ILE A 265 -11.45 -19.23 -16.55
N SER A 266 -10.41 -18.42 -16.71
CA SER A 266 -9.23 -18.39 -15.84
C SER A 266 -9.00 -17.01 -15.21
N LEU A 267 -9.39 -15.94 -15.88
CA LEU A 267 -9.06 -14.56 -15.53
C LEU A 267 -10.30 -13.73 -15.17
N VAL A 268 -10.12 -12.77 -14.27
CA VAL A 268 -11.17 -11.79 -13.91
C VAL A 268 -11.67 -11.03 -15.14
N ARG A 269 -10.79 -10.62 -16.06
CA ARG A 269 -11.21 -9.91 -17.29
C ARG A 269 -12.10 -10.75 -18.20
N GLU A 270 -11.96 -12.08 -18.18
CA GLU A 270 -12.80 -13.01 -18.95
C GLU A 270 -14.20 -13.09 -18.33
N VAL A 271 -14.30 -13.11 -16.99
CA VAL A 271 -15.57 -12.94 -16.28
C VAL A 271 -16.25 -11.63 -16.66
N MET A 272 -15.50 -10.54 -16.75
CA MET A 272 -16.04 -9.23 -17.11
C MET A 272 -16.40 -9.09 -18.59
N ALA A 273 -15.84 -9.93 -19.46
CA ALA A 273 -16.18 -10.00 -20.87
C ALA A 273 -17.51 -10.74 -21.13
N ASP A 274 -17.93 -11.63 -20.22
CA ASP A 274 -19.24 -12.27 -20.27
C ASP A 274 -20.35 -11.29 -19.83
N PRO A 275 -21.28 -10.90 -20.73
CA PRO A 275 -22.34 -9.95 -20.41
C PRO A 275 -23.26 -10.40 -19.28
N ALA A 276 -23.50 -11.70 -19.13
CA ALA A 276 -24.38 -12.23 -18.08
C ALA A 276 -23.72 -12.05 -16.71
N TRP A 277 -22.45 -12.43 -16.57
CA TRP A 277 -21.70 -12.27 -15.31
C TRP A 277 -21.52 -10.81 -14.94
N ARG A 278 -21.16 -9.96 -15.91
CA ARG A 278 -21.02 -8.52 -15.70
C ARG A 278 -22.33 -7.90 -15.23
N SER A 279 -23.45 -8.26 -15.86
CA SER A 279 -24.78 -7.75 -15.48
C SER A 279 -25.20 -8.23 -14.10
N GLU A 280 -24.93 -9.48 -13.74
CA GLU A 280 -25.23 -10.02 -12.41
C GLU A 280 -24.42 -9.34 -11.31
N LEU A 281 -23.11 -9.13 -11.52
CA LEU A 281 -22.28 -8.41 -10.55
C LEU A 281 -22.74 -6.95 -10.40
N ALA A 282 -23.10 -6.30 -11.50
CA ALA A 282 -23.65 -4.95 -11.45
C ALA A 282 -24.99 -4.89 -10.68
N ALA A 283 -25.86 -5.91 -10.84
CA ALA A 283 -27.09 -6.04 -10.09
C ALA A 283 -26.83 -6.34 -8.61
N LEU A 284 -25.86 -7.19 -8.29
CA LEU A 284 -25.41 -7.44 -6.91
C LEU A 284 -25.01 -6.12 -6.23
N TYR A 285 -24.17 -5.32 -6.89
CA TYR A 285 -23.75 -4.04 -6.31
C TYR A 285 -24.92 -3.08 -6.15
N ARG A 286 -25.76 -2.92 -7.17
CA ARG A 286 -26.90 -1.99 -7.16
C ARG A 286 -27.96 -2.35 -6.12
N ASP A 287 -28.32 -3.62 -6.05
CA ASP A 287 -29.49 -4.07 -5.29
C ASP A 287 -29.14 -4.46 -3.86
N GLU A 288 -27.92 -4.95 -3.61
CA GLU A 288 -27.53 -5.54 -2.32
C GLU A 288 -26.41 -4.78 -1.62
N VAL A 289 -25.43 -4.23 -2.35
CA VAL A 289 -24.25 -3.59 -1.74
C VAL A 289 -24.46 -2.10 -1.49
N LEU A 290 -24.80 -1.34 -2.54
CA LEU A 290 -24.95 0.11 -2.47
C LEU A 290 -26.01 0.60 -1.47
N PRO A 291 -27.16 -0.07 -1.29
CA PRO A 291 -28.13 0.34 -0.27
C PRO A 291 -27.56 0.30 1.16
N VAL A 292 -26.63 -0.61 1.45
CA VAL A 292 -25.96 -0.70 2.76
C VAL A 292 -25.01 0.46 2.96
N PHE A 293 -24.22 0.80 1.94
CA PHE A 293 -23.36 1.99 1.99
C PHE A 293 -24.16 3.30 2.07
N ALA A 294 -25.31 3.38 1.39
CA ALA A 294 -26.19 4.53 1.48
C ALA A 294 -26.78 4.71 2.89
N ALA A 295 -27.20 3.62 3.55
CA ALA A 295 -27.64 3.65 4.94
C ALA A 295 -26.52 4.02 5.93
N ALA A 296 -25.26 3.81 5.53
CA ALA A 296 -24.07 4.24 6.27
C ALA A 296 -23.56 5.63 5.87
N GLU A 297 -24.32 6.38 5.06
CA GLU A 297 -24.00 7.73 4.58
C GLU A 297 -22.69 7.82 3.77
N ASP A 298 -22.24 6.73 3.16
CA ASP A 298 -21.06 6.73 2.29
C ASP A 298 -21.45 7.07 0.83
N GLY A 299 -21.50 8.36 0.55
CA GLY A 299 -21.82 8.89 -0.79
C GLY A 299 -20.80 8.57 -1.88
N THR A 300 -19.65 7.98 -1.56
CA THR A 300 -18.58 7.69 -2.54
C THR A 300 -18.58 6.25 -3.03
N ALA A 301 -19.38 5.37 -2.41
CA ALA A 301 -19.42 3.94 -2.72
C ALA A 301 -19.82 3.66 -4.18
N ALA A 302 -20.79 4.41 -4.74
CA ALA A 302 -21.22 4.25 -6.13
C ALA A 302 -20.08 4.53 -7.13
N ALA A 303 -19.36 5.64 -6.95
CA ALA A 303 -18.19 5.95 -7.76
C ALA A 303 -17.08 4.89 -7.61
N TYR A 304 -16.94 4.31 -6.43
CA TYR A 304 -15.98 3.22 -6.19
C TYR A 304 -16.41 1.89 -6.84
N VAL A 305 -17.71 1.60 -6.93
CA VAL A 305 -18.24 0.47 -7.72
C VAL A 305 -17.87 0.65 -9.19
N ASP A 306 -18.13 1.82 -9.78
CA ASP A 306 -17.80 2.08 -11.18
C ASP A 306 -16.31 1.89 -11.46
N GLN A 307 -15.46 2.44 -10.60
CA GLN A 307 -14.00 2.25 -10.69
C GLN A 307 -13.62 0.76 -10.53
N THR A 308 -14.25 0.04 -9.60
CA THR A 308 -13.99 -1.38 -9.39
C THR A 308 -14.35 -2.21 -10.62
N MET A 309 -15.48 -1.91 -11.28
CA MET A 309 -15.90 -2.59 -12.50
C MET A 309 -14.90 -2.38 -13.64
N ASP A 310 -14.36 -1.17 -13.80
CA ASP A 310 -13.30 -0.87 -14.76
C ASP A 310 -12.00 -1.62 -14.45
N ARG A 311 -11.62 -1.71 -13.16
CA ARG A 311 -10.42 -2.44 -12.71
C ARG A 311 -10.54 -3.93 -13.01
N PHE A 312 -11.69 -4.54 -12.74
CA PHE A 312 -11.94 -5.95 -13.08
C PHE A 312 -11.90 -6.19 -14.59
N ALA A 313 -12.40 -5.25 -15.39
CA ALA A 313 -12.44 -5.35 -16.84
C ALA A 313 -11.10 -4.97 -17.51
N ASN A 314 -10.07 -4.63 -16.75
CA ASN A 314 -8.79 -4.17 -17.29
C ASN A 314 -8.15 -5.25 -18.21
N PRO A 315 -8.01 -4.99 -19.52
CA PRO A 315 -7.52 -5.99 -20.46
C PRO A 315 -6.03 -6.28 -20.31
N TYR A 316 -5.28 -5.45 -19.57
CA TYR A 316 -3.83 -5.57 -19.38
C TYR A 316 -3.44 -6.31 -18.08
N LEU A 317 -4.42 -6.83 -17.33
CA LEU A 317 -4.19 -7.55 -16.08
C LEU A 317 -4.60 -9.02 -16.17
N ASP A 318 -3.64 -9.90 -15.90
CA ASP A 318 -3.85 -11.35 -15.83
C ASP A 318 -4.19 -11.80 -14.40
N HIS A 319 -5.26 -11.24 -13.84
CA HIS A 319 -5.74 -11.61 -12.51
C HIS A 319 -6.41 -12.97 -12.52
N ARG A 320 -5.70 -14.01 -12.06
CA ARG A 320 -6.20 -15.38 -12.05
C ARG A 320 -7.23 -15.61 -10.94
N LEU A 321 -8.37 -16.19 -11.29
CA LEU A 321 -9.39 -16.61 -10.33
C LEU A 321 -8.86 -17.66 -9.35
N SER A 322 -7.93 -18.52 -9.79
CA SER A 322 -7.24 -19.50 -8.94
C SER A 322 -6.48 -18.86 -7.78
N ASP A 323 -5.80 -17.75 -8.04
CA ASP A 323 -5.01 -17.04 -7.02
C ASP A 323 -5.95 -16.35 -6.02
N ILE A 324 -7.06 -15.82 -6.53
CA ILE A 324 -8.12 -15.21 -5.72
C ILE A 324 -8.86 -16.28 -4.89
N ALA A 325 -8.94 -17.52 -5.36
CA ALA A 325 -9.62 -18.62 -4.68
C ALA A 325 -8.86 -19.18 -3.46
N GLN A 326 -7.58 -18.87 -3.29
CA GLN A 326 -6.83 -19.30 -2.10
C GLN A 326 -7.53 -18.82 -0.81
N ASN A 327 -7.70 -19.71 0.17
CA ASN A 327 -8.40 -19.44 1.44
C ASN A 327 -9.84 -18.90 1.25
N HIS A 328 -10.58 -19.42 0.28
CA HIS A 328 -11.91 -18.91 -0.08
C HIS A 328 -12.94 -18.92 1.06
N ALA A 329 -12.99 -19.99 1.85
CA ALA A 329 -13.94 -20.09 2.98
C ALA A 329 -13.74 -18.96 4.01
N GLU A 330 -12.48 -18.64 4.31
CA GLU A 330 -12.14 -17.53 5.21
C GLU A 330 -12.48 -16.16 4.61
N LYS A 331 -12.31 -16.02 3.28
CA LYS A 331 -12.73 -14.83 2.52
C LYS A 331 -14.26 -14.65 2.52
N LEU A 332 -15.05 -15.72 2.41
CA LEU A 332 -16.51 -15.67 2.52
C LEU A 332 -16.94 -15.12 3.88
N GLN A 333 -16.34 -15.62 4.97
CA GLN A 333 -16.64 -15.10 6.31
C GLN A 333 -16.29 -13.61 6.45
N ARG A 334 -15.07 -13.23 6.08
CA ARG A 334 -14.57 -11.86 6.27
C ARG A 334 -15.20 -10.82 5.34
N ARG A 335 -15.72 -11.22 4.18
CA ARG A 335 -16.19 -10.29 3.14
C ARG A 335 -17.68 -10.37 2.90
N VAL A 336 -18.29 -11.55 3.02
CA VAL A 336 -19.72 -11.76 2.78
C VAL A 336 -20.47 -11.81 4.11
N ALA A 337 -20.12 -12.73 5.02
CA ALA A 337 -20.82 -12.83 6.30
C ALA A 337 -20.70 -11.54 7.13
N ALA A 338 -19.49 -10.95 7.20
CA ALA A 338 -19.27 -9.66 7.85
C ALA A 338 -20.06 -8.51 7.20
N PHE A 339 -20.25 -8.53 5.87
CA PHE A 339 -21.07 -7.54 5.18
C PHE A 339 -22.55 -7.68 5.53
N LEU A 340 -23.07 -8.91 5.57
CA LEU A 340 -24.46 -9.19 5.96
C LEU A 340 -24.73 -8.76 7.41
N ALA A 341 -23.81 -9.05 8.32
CA ALA A 341 -23.90 -8.59 9.71
C ALA A 341 -23.90 -7.07 9.79
N TRP A 342 -23.07 -6.39 9.00
CA TRP A 342 -23.07 -4.92 8.93
C TRP A 342 -24.37 -4.35 8.35
N ALA A 343 -24.94 -5.01 7.33
CA ALA A 343 -26.25 -4.63 6.79
C ALA A 343 -27.36 -4.76 7.84
N GLU A 344 -27.31 -5.79 8.67
CA GLU A 344 -28.24 -5.98 9.80
C GLU A 344 -28.12 -4.86 10.83
N THR A 345 -26.90 -4.42 11.20
CA THR A 345 -26.75 -3.29 12.14
C THR A 345 -27.29 -1.97 11.60
N LEU A 346 -27.51 -1.88 10.29
CA LEU A 346 -28.12 -0.73 9.60
C LEU A 346 -29.62 -0.95 9.28
N GLY A 347 -30.24 -2.01 9.80
CA GLY A 347 -31.66 -2.29 9.62
C GLY A 347 -32.02 -2.85 8.24
N LEU A 348 -31.05 -3.42 7.51
CA LEU A 348 -31.23 -3.98 6.16
C LEU A 348 -31.15 -5.52 6.13
N ALA A 349 -31.43 -6.18 7.25
CA ALA A 349 -31.41 -7.63 7.36
C ALA A 349 -32.30 -8.32 6.31
N GLY A 350 -31.79 -9.40 5.72
CA GLY A 350 -32.51 -10.20 4.72
C GLY A 350 -32.67 -9.54 3.34
N ARG A 351 -32.08 -8.35 3.11
CA ARG A 351 -32.18 -7.64 1.82
C ARG A 351 -31.05 -7.98 0.84
N GLN A 352 -30.20 -8.96 1.17
CA GLN A 352 -29.06 -9.38 0.34
C GLN A 352 -29.12 -10.88 0.01
N PRO A 353 -30.16 -11.34 -0.72
CA PRO A 353 -30.39 -12.76 -0.97
C PRO A 353 -29.28 -13.43 -1.78
N ARG A 354 -28.67 -12.76 -2.76
CA ARG A 354 -27.58 -13.35 -3.57
C ARG A 354 -26.32 -13.53 -2.74
N LEU A 355 -25.99 -12.58 -1.87
CA LEU A 355 -24.86 -12.71 -0.95
C LEU A 355 -25.10 -13.79 0.11
N ALA A 356 -26.30 -13.85 0.70
CA ALA A 356 -26.66 -14.89 1.66
C ALA A 356 -26.55 -16.29 1.06
N ALA A 357 -26.93 -16.46 -0.20
CA ALA A 357 -26.82 -17.73 -0.91
C ALA A 357 -25.37 -18.22 -1.10
N LEU A 358 -24.35 -17.36 -0.99
CA LEU A 358 -22.95 -17.77 -1.05
C LEU A 358 -22.47 -18.46 0.24
N LEU A 359 -23.23 -18.36 1.34
CA LEU A 359 -22.91 -18.93 2.64
C LEU A 359 -23.69 -20.22 2.93
N ALA A 360 -24.68 -20.53 2.10
CA ALA A 360 -25.44 -21.78 2.13
C ALA A 360 -24.69 -22.86 1.36
#